data_AF-A0A7S3PYG8-F1
#
_entry.id   AF-A0A7S3PYG8-F1
#
_cell.length_a   1.000
_cell.length_b   1.000
_cell.length_c   1.000
_cell.angle_alpha   90.00
_cell.angle_beta   90.00
_cell.angle_gamma   90.00
#
_symmetry.space_group_name_H-M   'P 1'
#
loop_
_entity.id
_entity.type
_entity.pdbx_description
1 polymer ?
#
loop_
_entity_poly.entity_id
_entity_poly.type
_entity_poly.pdbx_seq_one_letter_code
_entity_poly.pdbx_strand_id
1 'polypeptide(L)'
;MRILSNISLLTVLFHRTEAFAPPSSHLHKTFLAPEYLTKDVSPESTINRISNVALPKGIHCPRAESSKLFGIPKMFRWLTDQYPNINRRLNEGLSGDTVVDNFYLDMNGIIHPCTHGNSDDIVILDETAMFKKIFGYVDRLYKIVRPRKVLYLAVDGVAPRAKMNQQRSRRFRSSREAEELAATILARDGKLPEGKSFDSNCITPGTDFMLKLSIAMTKWIEFKQKTDPFWKNGADVVFTGPNVPGEGEHKVMDYIRECKEQYDPENPEKCHPHWSPEMTHVLYGLDADLIMLGLITHEPTFMLLREKMSVVMAGRGRHKHRKKKDMLEYTRDDFELLELKALRQMFQIQFRKFADSDSFGDKHDSDRIIDDFVFMAGGYAISCGAA
;
A
#
# COMPACT_ATOMS: atom_id res chain seq x y z
N MET A 1 35.72 -29.16 -4.91
CA MET A 1 35.96 -30.47 -4.25
C MET A 1 36.22 -30.18 -2.78
N ARG A 2 35.38 -30.72 -1.86
CA ARG A 2 35.27 -30.49 -0.37
C ARG A 2 34.77 -29.08 0.01
N ILE A 3 33.51 -28.78 0.39
CA ILE A 3 32.43 -29.36 1.24
C ILE A 3 32.71 -29.31 2.76
N LEU A 4 31.72 -28.71 3.47
CA LEU A 4 31.38 -28.71 4.91
C LEU A 4 32.15 -27.70 5.76
N SER A 5 31.57 -26.94 6.71
CA SER A 5 30.22 -26.86 7.29
C SER A 5 30.24 -25.71 8.31
N ASN A 6 29.20 -24.89 8.41
CA ASN A 6 28.85 -24.19 9.66
C ASN A 6 27.35 -23.85 9.66
N ILE A 7 26.60 -24.78 10.24
CA ILE A 7 25.23 -24.65 10.75
C ILE A 7 25.32 -24.84 12.27
N SER A 8 24.48 -24.13 13.02
CA SER A 8 24.34 -24.03 14.49
C SER A 8 24.84 -22.67 15.00
N LEU A 9 24.08 -21.86 15.74
CA LEU A 9 23.06 -22.16 16.74
C LEU A 9 21.84 -21.22 16.61
N LEU A 10 20.65 -21.80 16.57
CA LEU A 10 19.37 -21.14 16.88
C LEU A 10 18.65 -22.05 17.88
N THR A 11 19.01 -21.98 19.17
CA THR A 11 18.36 -22.75 20.25
C THR A 11 18.63 -22.13 21.63
N VAL A 12 17.88 -21.09 22.03
CA VAL A 12 17.41 -20.80 23.40
C VAL A 12 16.35 -19.70 23.21
N LEU A 13 15.03 -19.90 23.34
CA LEU A 13 14.26 -19.97 24.58
C LEU A 13 12.81 -20.36 24.20
N PHE A 14 12.46 -21.63 24.34
CA PHE A 14 11.05 -22.08 24.41
C PHE A 14 10.97 -23.15 25.49
N HIS A 15 10.83 -22.74 26.75
CA HIS A 15 10.34 -23.58 27.85
C HIS A 15 9.80 -22.70 28.98
N ARG A 16 8.48 -22.51 28.98
CA ARG A 16 7.63 -22.52 30.19
C ARG A 16 6.18 -22.65 29.76
N THR A 17 5.76 -23.90 29.65
CA THR A 17 4.36 -24.30 29.72
C THR A 17 3.99 -24.41 31.20
N GLU A 18 3.20 -23.48 31.71
CA GLU A 18 2.36 -23.73 32.89
C GLU A 18 0.90 -23.43 32.53
N ALA A 19 0.07 -24.40 32.88
CA ALA A 19 -1.35 -24.46 32.58
C ALA A 19 -2.13 -23.41 33.37
N PHE A 20 -3.08 -22.74 32.73
CA PHE A 20 -4.20 -22.10 33.42
C PHE A 20 -5.51 -22.62 32.83
N ALA A 21 -6.18 -23.46 33.62
CA ALA A 21 -7.55 -23.88 33.43
C ALA A 21 -8.53 -22.72 33.72
N PRO A 22 -9.75 -22.72 33.16
CA PRO A 22 -10.69 -21.61 33.30
C PRO A 22 -11.45 -21.72 34.64
N PRO A 23 -11.71 -20.62 35.36
CA PRO A 23 -12.66 -20.66 36.47
C PRO A 23 -14.09 -20.51 35.96
N SER A 24 -14.92 -21.41 36.47
CA SER A 24 -16.35 -21.55 36.32
C SER A 24 -17.16 -20.35 36.81
N SER A 25 -18.34 -20.22 36.21
CA SER A 25 -19.53 -19.51 36.65
C SER A 25 -19.75 -19.50 38.17
N HIS A 26 -19.89 -18.31 38.76
CA HIS A 26 -20.90 -17.90 39.74
C HIS A 26 -20.46 -16.61 40.41
N LEU A 27 -21.09 -15.48 40.07
CA LEU A 27 -21.40 -14.41 41.02
C LEU A 27 -22.45 -13.49 40.37
N HIS A 28 -23.67 -13.74 40.80
CA HIS A 28 -24.89 -12.98 40.53
C HIS A 28 -25.02 -11.88 41.60
N LYS A 29 -25.59 -10.73 41.19
CA LYS A 29 -26.13 -9.62 42.01
C LYS A 29 -25.05 -8.69 42.58
N THR A 30 -25.13 -7.36 42.52
CA THR A 30 -26.24 -6.41 42.30
C THR A 30 -25.59 -5.04 42.14
N PHE A 31 -25.91 -4.25 41.13
CA PHE A 31 -26.02 -2.80 41.29
C PHE A 31 -27.07 -2.28 40.29
N LEU A 32 -28.06 -1.62 40.86
CA LEU A 32 -29.33 -1.21 40.28
C LEU A 32 -29.14 -0.07 39.29
N ALA A 33 -29.86 -0.14 38.16
CA ALA A 33 -30.10 0.98 37.27
C ALA A 33 -31.12 1.95 37.89
N PRO A 34 -31.02 3.27 37.64
CA PRO A 34 -32.18 4.14 37.65
C PRO A 34 -32.84 4.13 36.27
N GLU A 35 -34.09 3.70 36.23
CA GLU A 35 -35.04 4.01 35.15
C GLU A 35 -35.24 5.52 35.05
N TYR A 36 -34.99 6.11 33.87
CA TYR A 36 -35.68 7.33 33.45
C TYR A 36 -35.99 7.27 31.95
N LEU A 37 -37.27 7.02 31.68
CA LEU A 37 -38.10 7.49 30.58
C LEU A 37 -37.45 7.77 29.21
N THR A 38 -37.86 6.91 28.27
CA THR A 38 -38.10 7.15 26.84
C THR A 38 -38.32 8.61 26.42
N LYS A 39 -37.43 9.12 25.56
CA LYS A 39 -37.77 10.07 24.49
C LYS A 39 -36.91 9.78 23.27
N ASP A 40 -37.56 9.41 22.17
CA ASP A 40 -36.99 9.37 20.83
C ASP A 40 -36.38 10.73 20.48
N VAL A 41 -35.09 10.74 20.11
CA VAL A 41 -34.42 11.91 19.51
C VAL A 41 -33.75 11.45 18.22
N SER A 42 -34.22 12.02 17.11
CA SER A 42 -33.70 11.80 15.77
C SER A 42 -32.28 12.37 15.58
N PRO A 43 -31.49 11.90 14.59
CA PRO A 43 -30.06 12.20 14.45
C PRO A 43 -29.74 13.60 13.89
N GLU A 44 -30.63 14.58 13.95
CA GLU A 44 -30.45 15.89 13.31
C GLU A 44 -30.02 17.04 14.25
N SER A 45 -29.94 16.81 15.57
CA SER A 45 -29.75 17.91 16.53
C SER A 45 -28.31 18.16 17.01
N THR A 46 -27.33 17.35 16.61
CA THR A 46 -25.94 17.50 17.08
C THR A 46 -25.06 18.37 16.16
N ILE A 47 -25.54 18.73 14.96
CA ILE A 47 -24.76 19.50 13.97
C ILE A 47 -24.76 21.03 14.23
N ASN A 48 -25.64 21.55 15.09
CA ASN A 48 -25.82 23.01 15.28
C ASN A 48 -25.13 23.63 16.50
N ARG A 49 -24.10 23.00 17.09
CA ARG A 49 -23.42 23.54 18.28
C ARG A 49 -21.95 23.94 18.12
N ILE A 50 -21.44 24.00 16.89
CA ILE A 50 -20.13 24.60 16.57
C ILE A 50 -20.32 25.67 15.50
N SER A 51 -21.05 26.72 15.83
CA SER A 51 -21.25 27.88 14.96
C SER A 51 -21.46 29.14 15.79
N ASN A 52 -20.54 29.45 16.71
CA ASN A 52 -20.47 30.76 17.37
C ASN A 52 -19.04 31.08 17.82
N VAL A 53 -18.10 31.10 16.89
CA VAL A 53 -16.86 31.88 17.02
C VAL A 53 -16.87 32.91 15.89
N ALA A 54 -17.04 34.17 16.25
CA ALA A 54 -17.11 35.27 15.29
C ALA A 54 -15.74 35.47 14.62
N LEU A 55 -15.66 35.22 13.31
CA LEU A 55 -14.52 35.61 12.49
C LEU A 55 -14.62 37.11 12.12
N PRO A 56 -13.50 37.86 12.08
CA PRO A 56 -13.51 39.25 11.69
C PRO A 56 -13.97 39.42 10.23
N LYS A 57 -14.90 40.34 10.01
CA LYS A 57 -15.48 40.67 8.71
C LYS A 57 -14.41 41.31 7.81
N GLY A 58 -13.99 40.60 6.76
CA GLY A 58 -13.11 41.20 5.76
C GLY A 58 -12.33 40.25 4.86
N ILE A 59 -12.89 39.10 4.45
CA ILE A 59 -12.33 38.31 3.34
C ILE A 59 -13.50 37.81 2.49
N HIS A 60 -13.58 38.29 1.24
CA HIS A 60 -14.50 37.75 0.25
C HIS A 60 -14.05 36.32 -0.10
N CYS A 61 -14.69 35.31 0.50
CA CYS A 61 -14.54 33.93 0.06
C CYS A 61 -15.44 33.72 -1.17
N PRO A 62 -14.91 33.28 -2.33
CA PRO A 62 -15.75 32.93 -3.45
C PRO A 62 -16.71 31.80 -3.04
N ARG A 63 -17.97 31.94 -3.45
CA ARG A 63 -19.09 31.03 -3.18
C ARG A 63 -18.62 29.58 -3.34
N ALA A 64 -18.68 28.80 -2.27
CA ALA A 64 -18.37 27.37 -2.31
C ALA A 64 -19.37 26.67 -3.23
N GLU A 65 -18.94 26.38 -4.46
CA GLU A 65 -19.53 25.28 -5.24
C GLU A 65 -19.43 24.02 -4.38
N SER A 66 -20.47 23.17 -4.39
CA SER A 66 -20.53 21.97 -3.57
C SER A 66 -19.23 21.16 -3.76
N SER A 67 -18.34 21.19 -2.78
CA SER A 67 -17.10 20.44 -2.80
C SER A 67 -17.50 18.97 -2.72
N LYS A 68 -17.57 18.33 -3.89
CA LYS A 68 -17.88 16.90 -3.99
C LYS A 68 -16.73 16.17 -3.29
N LEU A 69 -16.98 15.72 -2.05
CA LEU A 69 -15.94 15.11 -1.22
C LEU A 69 -15.33 13.92 -1.97
N PHE A 70 -14.00 13.94 -2.08
CA PHE A 70 -13.22 12.93 -2.76
C PHE A 70 -12.78 11.89 -1.73
N GLY A 71 -13.29 10.65 -1.80
CA GLY A 71 -12.75 9.55 -1.00
C GLY A 71 -11.28 9.26 -1.36
N ILE A 72 -10.58 8.46 -0.54
CA ILE A 72 -9.15 8.14 -0.71
C ILE A 72 -8.76 7.80 -2.17
N PRO A 73 -9.54 7.02 -2.96
CA PRO A 73 -9.17 6.72 -4.36
C PRO A 73 -9.02 7.94 -5.27
N LYS A 74 -9.66 9.07 -4.94
CA LYS A 74 -9.58 10.33 -5.70
C LYS A 74 -8.57 11.32 -5.10
N MET A 75 -8.00 11.01 -3.93
CA MET A 75 -6.98 11.84 -3.28
C MET A 75 -5.74 12.01 -4.16
N PHE A 76 -5.27 10.93 -4.79
CA PHE A 76 -4.15 11.02 -5.74
C PHE A 76 -4.44 12.05 -6.82
N ARG A 77 -5.60 11.95 -7.49
CA ARG A 77 -6.00 12.90 -8.53
C ARG A 77 -6.08 14.33 -8.01
N TRP A 78 -6.70 14.53 -6.84
CA TRP A 78 -6.79 15.84 -6.22
C TRP A 78 -5.40 16.43 -5.95
N LEU A 79 -4.50 15.67 -5.33
CA LEU A 79 -3.11 16.10 -5.06
C LEU A 79 -2.37 16.45 -6.36
N THR A 80 -2.50 15.65 -7.41
CA THR A 80 -1.83 15.91 -8.68
C THR A 80 -2.41 17.09 -9.44
N ASP A 81 -3.70 17.36 -9.28
CA ASP A 81 -4.35 18.54 -9.86
C ASP A 81 -3.93 19.81 -9.09
N GLN A 82 -3.75 19.73 -7.76
CA GLN A 82 -3.30 20.86 -6.93
C GLN A 82 -1.80 21.14 -7.03
N TYR A 83 -0.97 20.10 -7.06
CA TYR A 83 0.49 20.22 -7.12
C TYR A 83 1.06 19.41 -8.30
N PRO A 84 0.93 19.89 -9.55
CA PRO A 84 1.34 19.11 -10.73
C PRO A 84 2.80 18.67 -10.74
N ASN A 85 3.67 19.43 -10.06
CA ASN A 85 5.13 19.20 -10.05
C ASN A 85 5.57 18.05 -9.12
N ILE A 86 4.66 17.47 -8.32
CA ILE A 86 4.99 16.31 -7.47
C ILE A 86 5.14 15.02 -8.30
N ASN A 87 4.56 14.99 -9.51
CA ASN A 87 4.69 13.87 -10.43
C ASN A 87 5.79 14.15 -11.45
N ARG A 88 6.77 13.24 -11.50
CA ARG A 88 7.87 13.25 -12.47
C ARG A 88 7.75 12.08 -13.43
N ARG A 89 8.19 12.30 -14.68
CA ARG A 89 8.41 11.19 -15.61
C ARG A 89 9.54 10.32 -15.08
N LEU A 90 9.46 9.01 -15.28
CA LEU A 90 10.49 8.11 -14.74
C LEU A 90 11.90 8.41 -15.27
N ASN A 91 12.04 8.84 -16.53
CA ASN A 91 13.35 9.19 -17.10
C ASN A 91 13.94 10.47 -16.49
N GLU A 92 13.10 11.35 -15.94
CA GLU A 92 13.52 12.58 -15.25
C GLU A 92 13.78 12.29 -13.76
N GLY A 93 12.85 11.60 -13.09
CA GLY A 93 12.92 11.31 -11.65
C GLY A 93 13.98 10.24 -11.30
N LEU A 94 14.14 9.21 -12.13
CA LEU A 94 15.26 8.25 -12.07
C LEU A 94 16.25 8.54 -13.19
N SER A 95 16.68 9.79 -13.32
CA SER A 95 17.81 10.15 -14.18
C SER A 95 19.09 9.44 -13.72
N GLY A 96 20.14 9.42 -14.53
CA GLY A 96 21.41 8.75 -14.20
C GLY A 96 22.04 9.20 -12.87
N ASP A 97 21.69 10.38 -12.38
CA ASP A 97 22.20 10.96 -11.14
C ASP A 97 21.31 10.63 -9.91
N THR A 98 20.05 10.25 -10.11
CA THR A 98 19.18 9.86 -8.99
C THR A 98 19.51 8.43 -8.58
N VAL A 99 20.07 8.29 -7.39
CA VAL A 99 20.40 6.98 -6.85
C VAL A 99 19.30 6.48 -5.94
N VAL A 100 18.79 5.28 -6.21
CA VAL A 100 17.81 4.60 -5.35
C VAL A 100 18.54 3.60 -4.47
N ASP A 101 18.35 3.70 -3.16
CA ASP A 101 18.95 2.76 -2.21
C ASP A 101 18.01 1.60 -1.95
N ASN A 102 16.75 1.91 -1.62
CA ASN A 102 15.79 0.95 -1.14
C ASN A 102 14.56 0.91 -2.05
N PHE A 103 14.18 -0.27 -2.51
CA PHE A 103 12.99 -0.48 -3.33
C PHE A 103 12.05 -1.49 -2.68
N TYR A 104 10.80 -1.07 -2.47
CA TYR A 104 9.77 -1.85 -1.80
C TYR A 104 8.66 -2.18 -2.80
N LEU A 105 8.22 -3.44 -2.81
CA LEU A 105 7.10 -3.91 -3.62
C LEU A 105 6.00 -4.44 -2.70
N ASP A 106 4.82 -3.82 -2.78
CA ASP A 106 3.58 -4.51 -2.40
C ASP A 106 3.24 -5.52 -3.51
N MET A 107 3.44 -6.80 -3.18
CA MET A 107 3.25 -7.90 -4.11
C MET A 107 1.78 -8.11 -4.46
N ASN A 108 0.85 -7.74 -3.60
CA ASN A 108 -0.57 -7.90 -3.90
C ASN A 108 -0.99 -6.99 -5.05
N GLY A 109 -0.44 -5.78 -5.13
CA GLY A 109 -0.53 -4.89 -6.28
C GLY A 109 -0.02 -5.49 -7.60
N ILE A 110 0.82 -6.53 -7.55
CA ILE A 110 1.36 -7.25 -8.73
C ILE A 110 0.59 -8.54 -9.02
N ILE A 111 0.31 -9.34 -7.99
CA ILE A 111 -0.32 -10.66 -8.13
C ILE A 111 -1.70 -10.55 -8.78
N HIS A 112 -2.51 -9.56 -8.36
CA HIS A 112 -3.85 -9.36 -8.92
C HIS A 112 -3.82 -9.03 -10.42
N PRO A 113 -3.08 -8.00 -10.89
CA PRO A 113 -2.94 -7.71 -12.32
C PRO A 113 -2.30 -8.85 -13.14
N CYS A 114 -1.35 -9.60 -12.57
CA CYS A 114 -0.66 -10.67 -13.28
C CYS A 114 -1.51 -11.94 -13.46
N THR A 115 -2.48 -12.17 -12.59
CA THR A 115 -3.32 -13.38 -12.61
C THR A 115 -4.57 -13.20 -13.44
N HIS A 116 -5.39 -12.20 -13.12
CA HIS A 116 -6.68 -11.98 -13.77
C HIS A 116 -6.81 -10.58 -14.37
N GLY A 117 -6.17 -9.58 -13.78
CA GLY A 117 -6.30 -8.19 -14.19
C GLY A 117 -7.76 -7.74 -14.40
N ASN A 118 -7.94 -6.60 -15.07
CA ASN A 118 -9.27 -6.21 -15.57
C ASN A 118 -9.52 -6.89 -16.92
N SER A 119 -9.50 -8.22 -16.97
CA SER A 119 -9.92 -8.99 -18.16
C SER A 119 -11.42 -8.91 -18.31
N ASP A 120 -11.91 -8.65 -19.53
CA ASP A 120 -13.35 -8.71 -19.82
C ASP A 120 -13.78 -10.14 -20.23
N ASP A 121 -12.88 -11.13 -20.08
CA ASP A 121 -13.11 -12.56 -20.34
C ASP A 121 -12.72 -13.41 -19.12
N ILE A 122 -13.31 -14.62 -19.01
CA ILE A 122 -12.96 -15.62 -17.98
C ILE A 122 -11.53 -16.10 -18.18
N VAL A 123 -10.72 -15.96 -17.13
CA VAL A 123 -9.34 -16.42 -17.11
C VAL A 123 -9.29 -17.88 -16.72
N ILE A 124 -8.59 -18.69 -17.51
CA ILE A 124 -8.34 -20.11 -17.20
C ILE A 124 -7.16 -20.20 -16.23
N LEU A 125 -7.30 -21.04 -15.20
CA LEU A 125 -6.27 -21.28 -14.21
C LEU A 125 -5.06 -21.99 -14.84
N ASP A 126 -3.95 -21.28 -14.93
CA ASP A 126 -2.62 -21.83 -15.18
C ASP A 126 -1.64 -21.20 -14.19
N GLU A 127 -1.43 -21.89 -13.06
CA GLU A 127 -0.52 -21.44 -11.99
C GLU A 127 0.89 -21.18 -12.53
N THR A 128 1.37 -21.99 -13.48
CA THR A 128 2.74 -21.88 -14.00
C THR A 128 2.89 -20.62 -14.86
N ALA A 129 1.95 -20.36 -15.76
CA ALA A 129 1.96 -19.14 -16.57
C ALA A 129 1.80 -17.89 -15.70
N MET A 130 0.89 -17.94 -14.71
CA MET A 130 0.67 -16.84 -13.76
C MET A 130 1.94 -16.53 -12.95
N PHE A 131 2.61 -17.54 -12.41
CA PHE A 131 3.84 -17.35 -11.64
C PHE A 131 4.97 -16.79 -12.51
N LYS A 132 5.15 -17.29 -13.73
CA LYS A 132 6.12 -16.73 -14.69
C LYS A 132 5.85 -15.26 -14.98
N LYS A 133 4.58 -14.87 -15.11
CA LYS A 133 4.19 -13.47 -15.35
C LYS A 133 4.48 -12.59 -14.13
N ILE A 134 4.18 -13.05 -12.91
CA ILE A 134 4.53 -12.35 -11.66
C ILE A 134 6.06 -12.14 -11.57
N PHE A 135 6.82 -13.21 -11.74
CA PHE A 135 8.29 -13.18 -11.66
C PHE A 135 8.91 -12.28 -12.73
N GLY A 136 8.42 -12.35 -13.97
CA GLY A 136 8.86 -11.48 -15.06
C GLY A 136 8.59 -10.01 -14.77
N TYR A 137 7.46 -9.69 -14.13
CA TYR A 137 7.14 -8.31 -13.76
C TYR A 137 8.01 -7.79 -12.62
N VAL A 138 8.25 -8.61 -11.58
CA VAL A 138 9.20 -8.25 -10.50
C VAL A 138 10.61 -8.02 -11.05
N ASP A 139 11.11 -8.89 -11.92
CA ASP A 139 12.43 -8.72 -12.57
C ASP A 139 12.50 -7.41 -13.37
N ARG A 140 11.42 -7.08 -14.08
CA ARG A 140 11.32 -5.84 -14.84
C ARG A 140 11.37 -4.62 -13.93
N LEU A 141 10.55 -4.58 -12.87
CA LEU A 141 10.55 -3.47 -11.90
C LEU A 141 11.92 -3.31 -11.24
N TYR A 142 12.53 -4.41 -10.80
CA TYR A 142 13.86 -4.40 -10.18
C TYR A 142 14.92 -3.83 -11.12
N LYS A 143 14.90 -4.21 -12.41
CA LYS A 143 15.83 -3.70 -13.44
C LYS A 143 15.54 -2.27 -13.87
N ILE A 144 14.31 -1.80 -13.71
CA ILE A 144 13.91 -0.41 -13.97
C ILE A 144 14.42 0.50 -12.85
N VAL A 145 14.23 0.10 -11.59
CA VAL A 145 14.55 0.93 -10.42
C VAL A 145 16.03 0.83 -10.03
N ARG A 146 16.62 -0.36 -10.14
CA ARG A 146 18.03 -0.63 -9.83
C ARG A 146 18.46 -0.18 -8.42
N PRO A 147 17.79 -0.65 -7.35
CA PRO A 147 18.16 -0.28 -5.98
C PRO A 147 19.58 -0.78 -5.63
N ARG A 148 20.29 -0.02 -4.78
CA ARG A 148 21.66 -0.35 -4.34
C ARG A 148 21.74 -1.19 -3.07
N LYS A 149 20.78 -1.02 -2.16
CA LYS A 149 20.84 -1.55 -0.78
C LYS A 149 19.86 -2.69 -0.60
N VAL A 150 18.55 -2.44 -0.70
CA VAL A 150 17.53 -3.48 -0.49
C VAL A 150 16.44 -3.50 -1.57
N LEU A 151 16.04 -4.71 -1.98
CA LEU A 151 14.76 -5.02 -2.60
C LEU A 151 13.90 -5.75 -1.56
N TYR A 152 12.84 -5.10 -1.09
CA TYR A 152 11.90 -5.68 -0.14
C TYR A 152 10.60 -6.08 -0.86
N LEU A 153 10.23 -7.36 -0.77
CA LEU A 153 9.06 -7.96 -1.41
C LEU A 153 8.05 -8.37 -0.34
N ALA A 154 6.93 -7.66 -0.26
CA ALA A 154 5.92 -7.85 0.77
C ALA A 154 4.65 -8.50 0.19
N VAL A 155 4.33 -9.71 0.62
CA VAL A 155 3.05 -10.37 0.32
C VAL A 155 2.12 -10.20 1.51
N ASP A 156 0.83 -9.93 1.27
CA ASP A 156 -0.15 -9.86 2.37
C ASP A 156 -0.18 -11.17 3.17
N GLY A 157 -0.11 -11.04 4.49
CA GLY A 157 -0.46 -12.09 5.44
C GLY A 157 -1.83 -11.86 6.05
N VAL A 158 -2.07 -12.48 7.21
CA VAL A 158 -3.33 -12.28 7.94
C VAL A 158 -3.45 -10.82 8.39
N ALA A 159 -4.45 -10.13 7.85
CA ALA A 159 -4.71 -8.71 8.07
C ALA A 159 -5.54 -8.46 9.35
N PRO A 160 -5.54 -7.23 9.90
CA PRO A 160 -6.39 -6.87 11.03
C PRO A 160 -7.88 -6.92 10.69
N ARG A 161 -8.73 -7.06 11.71
CA ARG A 161 -10.19 -7.24 11.55
C ARG A 161 -10.86 -6.14 10.71
N ALA A 162 -10.42 -4.89 10.85
CA ALA A 162 -10.94 -3.78 10.06
C ALA A 162 -10.76 -4.03 8.55
N LYS A 163 -9.53 -4.37 8.13
CA LYS A 163 -9.23 -4.73 6.75
C LYS A 163 -9.95 -6.01 6.31
N MET A 164 -10.09 -7.01 7.19
CA MET A 164 -10.83 -8.23 6.87
C MET A 164 -12.29 -7.95 6.48
N ASN A 165 -12.96 -6.99 7.13
CA ASN A 165 -14.33 -6.61 6.76
C ASN A 165 -14.37 -5.95 5.37
N GLN A 166 -13.40 -5.08 5.07
CA GLN A 166 -13.25 -4.46 3.76
C GLN A 166 -12.99 -5.52 2.67
N GLN A 167 -12.05 -6.43 2.91
CA GLN A 167 -11.73 -7.54 2.00
C GLN A 167 -12.94 -8.46 1.80
N ARG A 168 -13.67 -8.82 2.85
CA ARG A 168 -14.90 -9.63 2.75
C ARG A 168 -15.91 -8.98 1.81
N SER A 169 -16.12 -7.68 1.96
CA SER A 169 -17.06 -6.92 1.14
C SER A 169 -16.63 -6.85 -0.32
N ARG A 170 -15.32 -6.69 -0.59
CA ARG A 170 -14.75 -6.73 -1.94
C ARG A 170 -14.92 -8.12 -2.58
N ARG A 171 -14.59 -9.18 -1.84
CA ARG A 171 -14.71 -10.58 -2.32
C ARG A 171 -16.15 -10.98 -2.65
N PHE A 172 -17.11 -10.53 -1.84
CA PHE A 172 -18.52 -10.80 -2.13
C PHE A 172 -18.98 -10.14 -3.44
N ARG A 173 -18.52 -8.90 -3.71
CA ARG A 173 -18.82 -8.21 -4.97
C ARG A 173 -18.16 -8.91 -6.15
N SER A 174 -16.87 -9.26 -6.05
CA SER A 174 -16.15 -9.91 -7.15
C SER A 174 -16.73 -11.27 -7.51
N SER A 175 -17.22 -12.05 -6.53
CA SER A 175 -17.91 -13.31 -6.82
C SER A 175 -19.20 -13.09 -7.62
N ARG A 176 -19.97 -12.04 -7.30
CA ARG A 176 -21.19 -11.69 -8.05
C ARG A 176 -20.85 -11.20 -9.46
N GLU A 177 -19.85 -10.34 -9.60
CA GLU A 177 -19.38 -9.85 -10.90
C GLU A 177 -18.86 -10.99 -11.80
N ALA A 178 -18.21 -12.00 -11.22
CA ALA A 178 -17.76 -13.18 -11.96
C ALA A 178 -18.93 -14.04 -12.46
N GLU A 179 -20.00 -14.18 -11.66
CA GLU A 179 -21.24 -14.87 -12.06
C GLU A 179 -21.96 -14.12 -13.18
N GLU A 180 -22.11 -12.80 -13.05
CA GLU A 180 -22.69 -11.92 -14.07
C GLU A 180 -21.90 -12.00 -15.40
N LEU A 181 -20.55 -12.02 -15.32
CA LEU A 181 -19.67 -12.16 -16.49
C LEU A 181 -19.84 -13.53 -17.16
N ALA A 182 -19.90 -14.61 -16.38
CA ALA A 182 -20.13 -15.95 -16.92
C ALA A 182 -21.48 -16.07 -17.63
N ALA A 183 -22.55 -15.51 -17.05
CA ALA A 183 -23.86 -15.47 -17.69
C ALA A 183 -23.84 -14.67 -19.01
N THR A 184 -23.11 -13.56 -19.04
CA THR A 184 -22.93 -12.73 -20.24
C THR A 184 -22.17 -13.47 -21.34
N ILE A 185 -21.09 -14.17 -21.00
CA ILE A 185 -20.32 -14.97 -21.97
C ILE A 185 -21.16 -16.14 -22.49
N LEU A 186 -21.91 -16.82 -21.61
CA LEU A 186 -22.79 -17.91 -22.03
C LEU A 186 -23.89 -17.41 -22.99
N ALA A 187 -24.47 -16.24 -22.73
CA ALA A 187 -25.45 -15.62 -23.62
C ALA A 187 -24.85 -15.16 -24.96
N ARG A 188 -23.59 -14.70 -24.97
CA ARG A 188 -22.87 -14.24 -26.17
C ARG A 188 -22.39 -15.40 -27.05
N ASP A 189 -21.73 -16.38 -26.44
CA ASP A 189 -20.95 -17.42 -27.14
C ASP A 189 -21.64 -18.79 -27.11
N GLY A 190 -22.74 -18.94 -26.37
CA GLY A 190 -23.48 -20.19 -26.22
C GLY A 190 -22.77 -21.26 -25.37
N LYS A 191 -21.53 -21.02 -24.96
CA LYS A 191 -20.75 -21.89 -24.08
C LYS A 191 -19.73 -21.10 -23.26
N LEU A 192 -19.35 -21.65 -22.11
CA LEU A 192 -18.23 -21.12 -21.32
C LEU A 192 -16.89 -21.61 -21.89
N PRO A 193 -15.79 -20.88 -21.66
CA PRO A 193 -14.45 -21.33 -22.01
C PRO A 193 -14.13 -22.70 -21.37
N GLU A 194 -13.43 -23.55 -22.11
CA GLU A 194 -13.02 -24.86 -21.62
C GLU A 194 -11.86 -24.72 -20.63
N GLY A 195 -11.98 -25.42 -19.49
CA GLY A 195 -10.98 -25.42 -18.42
C GLY A 195 -11.51 -24.90 -17.09
N LYS A 196 -10.70 -25.04 -16.04
CA LYS A 196 -11.05 -24.53 -14.71
C LYS A 196 -10.83 -23.01 -14.69
N SER A 197 -11.88 -22.25 -14.36
CA SER A 197 -11.77 -20.81 -14.18
C SER A 197 -10.88 -20.46 -12.99
N PHE A 198 -10.14 -19.37 -13.11
CA PHE A 198 -9.37 -18.79 -12.03
C PHE A 198 -10.29 -18.04 -11.06
N ASP A 199 -10.29 -18.43 -9.79
CA ASP A 199 -10.97 -17.72 -8.71
C ASP A 199 -9.99 -16.81 -7.97
N SER A 200 -10.13 -15.50 -8.10
CA SER A 200 -9.25 -14.51 -7.48
C SER A 200 -9.30 -14.52 -5.95
N ASN A 201 -10.33 -15.12 -5.34
CA ASN A 201 -10.37 -15.32 -3.89
C ASN A 201 -9.24 -16.22 -3.38
N CYS A 202 -8.61 -17.01 -4.27
CA CYS A 202 -7.43 -17.79 -3.92
C CYS A 202 -6.21 -16.92 -3.56
N ILE A 203 -6.22 -15.62 -3.89
CA ILE A 203 -5.21 -14.64 -3.48
C ILE A 203 -5.53 -14.19 -2.04
N THR A 204 -5.40 -15.13 -1.11
CA THR A 204 -5.65 -14.96 0.32
C THR A 204 -4.63 -15.80 1.09
N PRO A 205 -4.05 -15.30 2.19
CA PRO A 205 -3.22 -16.12 3.07
C PRO A 205 -3.92 -17.42 3.48
N GLY A 206 -3.19 -18.53 3.51
CA GLY A 206 -3.71 -19.85 3.89
C GLY A 206 -4.29 -20.69 2.75
N THR A 207 -4.31 -20.18 1.51
CA THR A 207 -4.71 -20.99 0.34
C THR A 207 -3.52 -21.75 -0.26
N ASP A 208 -3.80 -22.85 -0.94
CA ASP A 208 -2.80 -23.62 -1.68
C ASP A 208 -2.08 -22.77 -2.73
N PHE A 209 -2.82 -21.89 -3.42
CA PHE A 209 -2.25 -20.99 -4.43
C PHE A 209 -1.17 -20.09 -3.83
N MET A 210 -1.45 -19.42 -2.71
CA MET A 210 -0.49 -18.51 -2.06
C MET A 210 0.69 -19.26 -1.45
N LEU A 211 0.47 -20.48 -0.93
CA LEU A 211 1.55 -21.35 -0.45
C LEU A 211 2.50 -21.73 -1.59
N LYS A 212 1.98 -22.22 -2.71
CA LYS A 212 2.77 -22.58 -3.89
C LYS A 212 3.51 -21.37 -4.46
N LEU A 213 2.84 -20.22 -4.56
CA LEU A 213 3.44 -18.98 -5.04
C LEU A 213 4.60 -18.56 -4.15
N SER A 214 4.44 -18.60 -2.82
CA SER A 214 5.51 -18.25 -1.87
C SER A 214 6.74 -19.15 -2.05
N ILE A 215 6.54 -20.48 -2.11
CA ILE A 215 7.63 -21.44 -2.34
C ILE A 215 8.32 -21.21 -3.69
N ALA A 216 7.53 -20.98 -4.74
CA ALA A 216 8.05 -20.74 -6.08
C ALA A 216 8.82 -19.42 -6.16
N MET A 217 8.35 -18.37 -5.49
CA MET A 217 9.01 -17.06 -5.41
C MET A 217 10.37 -17.17 -4.73
N THR A 218 10.46 -17.84 -3.56
CA THR A 218 11.74 -18.05 -2.86
C THR A 218 12.75 -18.78 -3.75
N LYS A 219 12.33 -19.88 -4.38
CA LYS A 219 13.18 -20.64 -5.31
C LYS A 219 13.60 -19.82 -6.52
N TRP A 220 12.70 -18.99 -7.04
CA TRP A 220 12.98 -18.12 -8.18
C TRP A 220 13.98 -17.03 -7.82
N ILE A 221 13.87 -16.39 -6.65
CA ILE A 221 14.83 -15.40 -6.15
C ILE A 221 16.22 -16.04 -6.02
N GLU A 222 16.32 -17.21 -5.39
CA GLU A 222 17.59 -17.94 -5.26
C GLU A 222 18.20 -18.29 -6.62
N PHE A 223 17.37 -18.71 -7.58
CA PHE A 223 17.79 -18.98 -8.95
C PHE A 223 18.36 -17.71 -9.59
N LYS A 224 17.65 -16.58 -9.47
CA LYS A 224 18.07 -15.29 -10.03
C LYS A 224 19.39 -14.81 -9.42
N GLN A 225 19.57 -14.90 -8.11
CA GLN A 225 20.84 -14.57 -7.44
C GLN A 225 22.01 -15.45 -7.90
N LYS A 226 21.75 -16.69 -8.34
CA LYS A 226 22.78 -17.60 -8.87
C LYS A 226 23.09 -17.34 -10.35
N THR A 227 22.08 -17.04 -11.16
CA THR A 227 22.20 -17.04 -12.63
C THR A 227 22.24 -15.66 -13.28
N ASP A 228 21.65 -14.63 -12.66
CA ASP A 228 21.56 -13.28 -13.23
C ASP A 228 22.58 -12.37 -12.53
N PRO A 229 23.63 -11.86 -13.24
CA PRO A 229 24.64 -10.99 -12.66
C PRO A 229 24.07 -9.71 -12.02
N PHE A 230 22.91 -9.23 -12.50
CA PHE A 230 22.25 -8.05 -11.94
C PHE A 230 21.69 -8.33 -10.54
N TRP A 231 21.16 -9.53 -10.31
CA TRP A 231 20.67 -9.96 -9.00
C TRP A 231 21.80 -10.40 -8.08
N LYS A 232 22.83 -11.05 -8.64
CA LYS A 232 23.98 -11.51 -7.88
C LYS A 232 24.78 -10.37 -7.24
N ASN A 233 24.97 -9.28 -7.97
CA ASN A 233 25.75 -8.12 -7.53
C ASN A 233 24.86 -6.93 -7.16
N GLY A 234 23.56 -7.16 -7.01
CA GLY A 234 22.56 -6.13 -6.74
C GLY A 234 22.29 -5.95 -5.25
N ALA A 235 21.17 -5.31 -4.95
CA ALA A 235 20.65 -5.14 -3.60
C ALA A 235 20.35 -6.47 -2.88
N ASP A 236 20.41 -6.43 -1.55
CA ASP A 236 19.93 -7.51 -0.69
C ASP A 236 18.43 -7.72 -0.91
N VAL A 237 17.99 -8.98 -0.96
CA VAL A 237 16.59 -9.32 -1.21
C VAL A 237 15.94 -9.80 0.07
N VAL A 238 14.94 -9.06 0.55
CA VAL A 238 14.10 -9.44 1.70
C VAL A 238 12.72 -9.82 1.18
N PHE A 239 12.28 -11.05 1.45
CA PHE A 239 10.96 -11.53 1.05
C PHE A 239 10.13 -11.89 2.27
N THR A 240 8.97 -11.24 2.43
CA THR A 240 7.99 -11.58 3.46
C THR A 240 6.76 -12.22 2.82
N GLY A 241 6.60 -13.52 3.07
CA GLY A 241 5.53 -14.34 2.53
C GLY A 241 4.19 -14.17 3.27
N PRO A 242 3.13 -14.88 2.80
CA PRO A 242 1.80 -14.83 3.38
C PRO A 242 1.70 -15.47 4.78
N ASN A 243 2.75 -16.18 5.22
CA ASN A 243 2.86 -16.75 6.55
C ASN A 243 3.26 -15.72 7.62
N VAL A 244 3.77 -14.56 7.23
CA VAL A 244 4.05 -13.44 8.14
C VAL A 244 2.77 -12.62 8.26
N PRO A 245 2.18 -12.41 9.45
CA PRO A 245 0.97 -11.58 9.61
C PRO A 245 1.16 -10.13 9.15
N GLY A 246 0.07 -9.45 8.84
CA GLY A 246 0.07 -8.04 8.41
C GLY A 246 -0.10 -7.83 6.91
N GLU A 247 -0.55 -6.64 6.54
CA GLU A 247 -0.68 -6.19 5.15
C GLU A 247 0.68 -5.84 4.55
N GLY A 248 0.88 -6.07 3.25
CA GLY A 248 2.16 -5.88 2.57
C GLY A 248 2.69 -4.45 2.72
N GLU A 249 1.84 -3.45 2.49
CA GLU A 249 2.19 -2.03 2.67
C GLU A 249 2.59 -1.71 4.11
N HIS A 250 1.93 -2.29 5.11
CA HIS A 250 2.25 -2.07 6.51
C HIS A 250 3.55 -2.77 6.93
N LYS A 251 3.82 -3.99 6.42
CA LYS A 251 5.10 -4.68 6.62
C LYS A 251 6.28 -3.87 6.08
N VAL A 252 6.11 -3.20 4.94
CA VAL A 252 7.11 -2.27 4.41
C VAL A 252 7.34 -1.11 5.39
N MET A 253 6.28 -0.51 5.90
CA MET A 253 6.40 0.61 6.85
C MET A 253 7.02 0.19 8.18
N ASP A 254 6.66 -0.99 8.71
CA ASP A 254 7.27 -1.58 9.90
C ASP A 254 8.78 -1.79 9.69
N TYR A 255 9.17 -2.39 8.56
CA TYR A 255 10.56 -2.60 8.22
C TYR A 255 11.36 -1.29 8.15
N ILE A 256 10.81 -0.23 7.56
CA ILE A 256 11.49 1.08 7.51
C ILE A 256 11.67 1.65 8.93
N ARG A 257 10.64 1.58 9.78
CA ARG A 257 10.71 2.04 11.18
C ARG A 257 11.75 1.25 11.97
N GLU A 258 11.73 -0.07 11.90
CA GLU A 258 12.68 -0.94 12.59
C GLU A 258 14.13 -0.67 12.18
N CYS A 259 14.37 -0.39 10.88
CA CYS A 259 15.70 -0.02 10.41
C CYS A 259 16.14 1.35 10.95
N LYS A 260 15.21 2.31 11.00
CA LYS A 260 15.43 3.68 11.49
C LYS A 260 15.67 3.77 12.99
N GLU A 261 14.96 2.96 13.78
CA GLU A 261 15.12 2.89 15.24
C GLU A 261 16.53 2.45 15.66
N GLN A 262 17.22 1.72 14.79
CA GLN A 262 18.60 1.28 15.00
C GLN A 262 19.64 2.34 14.60
N TYR A 263 19.21 3.53 14.19
CA TYR A 263 20.14 4.60 13.82
C TYR A 263 20.83 5.21 15.05
N ASP A 264 22.15 5.14 15.04
CA ASP A 264 23.03 5.76 16.02
C ASP A 264 24.11 6.59 15.28
N PRO A 265 24.02 7.93 15.26
CA PRO A 265 25.00 8.77 14.58
C PRO A 265 26.39 8.71 15.22
N GLU A 266 26.50 8.29 16.48
CA GLU A 266 27.78 8.16 17.19
C GLU A 266 28.44 6.80 16.93
N ASN A 267 27.67 5.78 16.52
CA ASN A 267 28.16 4.43 16.23
C ASN A 267 27.62 3.89 14.87
N PRO A 268 28.06 4.44 13.72
CA PRO A 268 27.53 4.07 12.40
C PRO A 268 27.62 2.57 12.05
N GLU A 269 28.59 1.85 12.62
CA GLU A 269 28.77 0.41 12.43
C GLU A 269 27.70 -0.45 13.13
N LYS A 270 26.94 0.13 14.07
CA LYS A 270 25.80 -0.53 14.74
C LYS A 270 24.47 -0.21 14.06
N CYS A 271 24.45 0.77 13.15
CA CYS A 271 23.25 1.11 12.39
C CYS A 271 22.82 -0.04 11.48
N HIS A 272 21.51 -0.14 11.25
CA HIS A 272 21.00 -1.09 10.28
C HIS A 272 21.51 -0.76 8.86
N PRO A 273 22.03 -1.72 8.08
CA PRO A 273 22.67 -1.45 6.79
C PRO A 273 21.73 -0.91 5.71
N HIS A 274 20.41 -1.01 5.95
CA HIS A 274 19.36 -0.60 5.00
C HIS A 274 18.69 0.73 5.36
N TRP A 275 19.26 1.52 6.28
CA TRP A 275 18.74 2.86 6.57
C TRP A 275 19.84 3.87 6.94
N SER A 276 19.75 5.06 6.37
CA SER A 276 20.43 6.29 6.81
C SER A 276 19.59 7.50 6.39
N PRO A 277 19.77 8.68 6.99
CA PRO A 277 18.97 9.88 6.67
C PRO A 277 19.03 10.31 5.20
N GLU A 278 20.10 9.96 4.49
CA GLU A 278 20.33 10.30 3.08
C GLU A 278 19.78 9.26 2.11
N MET A 279 19.36 8.10 2.59
CA MET A 279 18.91 7.01 1.73
C MET A 279 17.64 7.39 0.98
N THR A 280 17.58 6.92 -0.27
CA THR A 280 16.42 7.12 -1.13
C THR A 280 15.52 5.89 -1.13
N HIS A 281 14.25 6.11 -0.80
CA HIS A 281 13.23 5.09 -0.68
C HIS A 281 12.24 5.17 -1.84
N VAL A 282 11.99 4.05 -2.51
CA VAL A 282 10.98 3.93 -3.57
C VAL A 282 10.01 2.81 -3.20
N LEU A 283 8.72 3.10 -3.13
CA LEU A 283 7.68 2.09 -2.94
C LEU A 283 6.80 2.02 -4.20
N TYR A 284 6.64 0.83 -4.75
CA TYR A 284 5.76 0.60 -5.88
C TYR A 284 4.34 0.27 -5.42
N GLY A 285 3.36 0.96 -6.02
CA GLY A 285 1.94 0.62 -5.88
C GLY A 285 1.00 1.74 -6.31
N LEU A 286 -0.22 1.35 -6.69
CA LEU A 286 -1.25 2.26 -7.22
C LEU A 286 -2.22 2.79 -6.16
N ASP A 287 -2.15 2.30 -4.94
CA ASP A 287 -3.06 2.74 -3.89
C ASP A 287 -2.71 4.14 -3.41
N ALA A 288 -3.74 4.90 -3.04
CA ALA A 288 -3.60 6.25 -2.52
C ALA A 288 -3.18 6.25 -1.04
N ASP A 289 -3.42 5.13 -0.33
CA ASP A 289 -2.97 4.90 1.05
C ASP A 289 -1.44 4.96 1.15
N LEU A 290 -0.73 4.52 0.11
CA LEU A 290 0.74 4.59 0.04
C LEU A 290 1.29 6.01 0.12
N ILE A 291 0.52 7.02 -0.32
CA ILE A 291 0.92 8.44 -0.21
C ILE A 291 0.92 8.83 1.28
N MET A 292 -0.14 8.48 2.00
CA MET A 292 -0.25 8.78 3.42
C MET A 292 0.79 7.99 4.22
N LEU A 293 0.90 6.68 3.98
CA LEU A 293 1.87 5.84 4.66
C LEU A 293 3.31 6.34 4.41
N GLY A 294 3.65 6.68 3.17
CA GLY A 294 4.96 7.26 2.83
C GLY A 294 5.22 8.61 3.51
N LEU A 295 4.20 9.45 3.68
CA LEU A 295 4.31 10.71 4.43
C LEU A 295 4.55 10.49 5.93
N ILE A 296 3.89 9.51 6.56
CA ILE A 296 4.05 9.20 7.99
C ILE A 296 5.43 8.61 8.32
N THR A 297 6.17 8.10 7.32
CA THR A 297 7.55 7.61 7.59
C THR A 297 8.52 8.72 8.01
N HIS A 298 8.20 9.97 7.68
CA HIS A 298 9.11 11.11 7.80
C HIS A 298 10.47 10.90 7.13
N GLU A 299 10.52 10.07 6.08
CA GLU A 299 11.75 9.92 5.29
C GLU A 299 11.98 11.15 4.40
N PRO A 300 13.20 11.73 4.40
CA PRO A 300 13.51 12.93 3.62
C PRO A 300 13.35 12.73 2.11
N THR A 301 13.73 11.56 1.60
CA THR A 301 13.66 11.23 0.17
C THR A 301 12.87 9.94 -0.04
N PHE A 302 11.54 10.10 -0.16
CA PHE A 302 10.61 9.01 -0.43
C PHE A 302 9.84 9.27 -1.74
N MET A 303 9.74 8.26 -2.58
CA MET A 303 9.03 8.31 -3.85
C MET A 303 8.10 7.11 -4.02
N LEU A 304 7.00 7.32 -4.74
CA LEU A 304 6.13 6.23 -5.16
C LEU A 304 6.27 5.97 -6.66
N LEU A 305 6.60 4.73 -7.01
CA LEU A 305 6.61 4.27 -8.40
C LEU A 305 5.22 3.78 -8.79
N ARG A 306 4.67 4.34 -9.87
CA ARG A 306 3.28 4.08 -10.28
C ARG A 306 3.21 3.90 -11.79
N GLU A 307 2.34 3.00 -12.26
CA GLU A 307 1.94 3.02 -13.67
C GLU A 307 1.14 4.29 -13.96
N LYS A 308 1.38 4.88 -15.14
CA LYS A 308 0.56 6.00 -15.60
C LYS A 308 -0.89 5.58 -15.70
N MET A 309 -1.80 6.47 -15.29
CA MET A 309 -3.24 6.22 -15.40
C MET A 309 -3.69 5.93 -16.86
N SER A 310 -3.01 6.49 -17.86
CA SER A 310 -3.27 6.20 -19.27
C SER A 310 -2.95 4.74 -19.67
N VAL A 311 -2.03 4.09 -18.94
CA VAL A 311 -1.66 2.68 -19.11
C VAL A 311 -2.68 1.80 -18.41
N VAL A 312 -2.96 2.08 -17.14
CA VAL A 312 -3.90 1.31 -16.31
C VAL A 312 -5.32 1.35 -16.89
N MET A 313 -5.76 2.50 -17.40
CA MET A 313 -7.10 2.70 -17.96
C MET A 313 -7.17 2.50 -19.49
N ALA A 314 -6.15 1.93 -20.11
CA ALA A 314 -6.16 1.66 -21.55
C ALA A 314 -7.39 0.81 -21.94
N GLY A 315 -8.11 1.23 -22.98
CA GLY A 315 -9.35 0.59 -23.41
C GLY A 315 -10.61 1.05 -22.65
N ARG A 316 -10.49 1.93 -21.64
CA ARG A 316 -11.62 2.39 -20.82
C ARG A 316 -11.72 3.92 -20.75
N GLY A 317 -12.94 4.42 -20.56
CA GLY A 317 -13.23 5.85 -20.38
C GLY A 317 -12.59 6.74 -21.44
N ARG A 318 -11.84 7.76 -21.01
CA ARG A 318 -11.13 8.70 -21.89
C ARG A 318 -10.00 8.03 -22.70
N HIS A 319 -9.56 6.84 -22.32
CA HIS A 319 -8.47 6.08 -22.97
C HIS A 319 -8.97 4.87 -23.78
N LYS A 320 -10.25 4.86 -24.18
CA LYS A 320 -10.86 3.77 -24.98
C LYS A 320 -10.11 3.41 -26.27
N HIS A 321 -9.47 4.39 -26.91
CA HIS A 321 -8.73 4.18 -28.16
C HIS A 321 -7.31 3.61 -27.95
N ARG A 322 -6.83 3.58 -26.70
CA ARG A 322 -5.48 3.10 -26.39
C ARG A 322 -5.50 1.59 -26.24
N LYS A 323 -4.61 0.90 -26.96
CA LYS A 323 -4.49 -0.56 -26.87
C LYS A 323 -3.98 -0.96 -25.48
N LYS A 324 -4.63 -1.96 -24.87
CA LYS A 324 -4.14 -2.58 -23.64
C LYS A 324 -2.83 -3.31 -23.92
N LYS A 325 -1.81 -3.00 -23.12
CA LYS A 325 -0.46 -3.51 -23.25
C LYS A 325 -0.23 -4.58 -22.18
N ASP A 326 0.47 -5.68 -22.51
CA ASP A 326 0.85 -6.64 -21.47
C ASP A 326 1.87 -5.99 -20.53
N MET A 327 1.74 -6.23 -19.23
CA MET A 327 2.63 -5.67 -18.21
C MET A 327 4.09 -6.08 -18.43
N LEU A 328 4.33 -7.26 -19.01
CA LEU A 328 5.66 -7.71 -19.38
C LEU A 328 6.27 -6.91 -20.54
N GLU A 329 5.49 -6.09 -21.25
CA GLU A 329 5.98 -5.21 -22.30
C GLU A 329 6.27 -3.79 -21.78
N TYR A 330 5.89 -3.46 -20.54
CA TYR A 330 5.98 -2.08 -20.01
C TYR A 330 7.41 -1.53 -20.08
N THR A 331 7.54 -0.31 -20.58
CA THR A 331 8.81 0.41 -20.64
C THR A 331 8.83 1.50 -19.57
N ARG A 332 9.97 2.17 -19.40
CA ARG A 332 10.10 3.29 -18.45
C ARG A 332 9.05 4.39 -18.68
N ASP A 333 8.60 4.57 -19.92
CA ASP A 333 7.61 5.60 -20.29
C ASP A 333 6.18 5.25 -19.82
N ASP A 334 5.93 4.01 -19.43
CA ASP A 334 4.63 3.58 -18.89
C ASP A 334 4.51 3.89 -17.38
N PHE A 335 5.58 4.35 -16.74
CA PHE A 335 5.64 4.66 -15.32
C PHE A 335 5.84 6.16 -15.05
N GLU A 336 5.44 6.56 -13.85
CA GLU A 336 5.69 7.88 -13.27
C GLU A 336 6.16 7.73 -11.82
N LEU A 337 6.86 8.75 -11.32
CA LEU A 337 7.25 8.86 -9.92
C LEU A 337 6.46 9.97 -9.26
N LEU A 338 5.87 9.67 -8.12
CA LEU A 338 5.32 10.67 -7.22
C LEU A 338 6.35 10.94 -6.12
N GLU A 339 6.94 12.14 -6.12
CA GLU A 339 7.97 12.55 -5.16
C GLU A 339 7.33 13.12 -3.89
N LEU A 340 7.35 12.34 -2.80
CA LEU A 340 6.80 12.80 -1.53
C LEU A 340 7.63 13.94 -0.95
N LYS A 341 8.93 14.00 -1.22
CA LYS A 341 9.78 15.15 -0.88
C LYS A 341 9.24 16.46 -1.47
N ALA A 342 8.84 16.46 -2.75
CA ALA A 342 8.26 17.63 -3.39
C ALA A 342 6.90 17.98 -2.75
N LEU A 343 6.09 16.96 -2.44
CA LEU A 343 4.82 17.17 -1.73
C LEU A 343 5.01 17.79 -0.34
N ARG A 344 5.98 17.32 0.45
CA ARG A 344 6.35 17.93 1.75
C ARG A 344 6.71 19.41 1.59
N GLN A 345 7.52 19.75 0.58
CA GLN A 345 7.88 21.13 0.29
C GLN A 345 6.67 21.98 -0.10
N MET A 346 5.71 21.42 -0.86
CA MET A 346 4.47 22.12 -1.19
C MET A 346 3.63 22.40 0.06
N PHE A 347 3.52 21.43 0.97
CA PHE A 347 2.85 21.65 2.26
C PHE A 347 3.55 22.72 3.09
N GLN A 348 4.88 22.69 3.21
CA GLN A 348 5.63 23.73 3.90
C GLN A 348 5.33 25.13 3.32
N ILE A 349 5.32 25.28 2.00
CA ILE A 349 5.00 26.56 1.34
C ILE A 349 3.56 26.99 1.63
N GLN A 350 2.61 26.06 1.55
CA GLN A 350 1.20 26.35 1.74
C GLN A 350 0.87 26.77 3.18
N PHE A 351 1.46 26.09 4.16
CA PHE A 351 1.21 26.35 5.58
C PHE A 351 2.16 27.39 6.19
N ARG A 352 3.13 27.90 5.42
CA ARG A 352 4.08 28.94 5.84
C ARG A 352 3.41 30.18 6.44
N LYS A 353 2.29 30.62 5.88
CA LYS A 353 1.57 31.81 6.37
C LYS A 353 1.10 31.66 7.82
N PHE A 354 0.85 30.44 8.28
CA PHE A 354 0.48 30.14 9.67
C PHE A 354 1.72 30.03 10.57
N ALA A 355 2.88 29.69 10.00
CA ALA A 355 4.18 29.74 10.68
C ALA A 355 4.57 31.18 11.02
N ASP A 356 4.33 32.10 10.08
CA ASP A 356 4.70 33.52 10.20
C ASP A 356 3.74 34.32 11.09
N SER A 357 2.58 33.74 11.45
CA SER A 357 1.66 34.33 12.41
C SER A 357 1.99 33.84 13.82
N ASP A 358 2.22 34.73 14.78
CA ASP A 358 2.33 34.44 16.23
C ASP A 358 1.03 33.84 16.84
N SER A 359 0.11 33.37 16.00
CA SER A 359 -1.17 32.76 16.38
C SER A 359 -1.01 31.35 16.96
N PHE A 360 0.11 30.67 16.66
CA PHE A 360 0.48 29.41 17.27
C PHE A 360 1.62 29.65 18.26
N GLY A 361 1.37 29.37 19.54
CA GLY A 361 2.34 29.58 20.63
C GLY A 361 3.58 28.67 20.60
N ASP A 362 3.65 27.75 19.64
CA ASP A 362 4.71 26.76 19.47
C ASP A 362 5.53 26.98 18.18
N LYS A 363 6.79 26.51 18.17
CA LYS A 363 7.63 26.53 16.97
C LYS A 363 6.98 25.73 15.84
N HIS A 364 6.95 26.33 14.65
CA HIS A 364 6.48 25.67 13.44
C HIS A 364 7.28 24.39 13.13
N ASP A 365 6.58 23.26 13.05
CA ASP A 365 7.15 21.95 12.74
C ASP A 365 6.41 21.36 11.53
N SER A 366 7.13 21.16 10.43
CA SER A 366 6.55 20.65 9.19
C SER A 366 6.12 19.20 9.27
N ASP A 367 6.76 18.39 10.13
CA ASP A 367 6.40 16.98 10.29
C ASP A 367 5.07 16.85 11.02
N ARG A 368 4.80 17.68 12.04
CA ARG A 368 3.49 17.73 12.70
C ARG A 368 2.36 18.15 11.77
N ILE A 369 2.61 19.06 10.83
CA ILE A 369 1.61 19.46 9.83
C ILE A 369 1.25 18.29 8.92
N ILE A 370 2.25 17.45 8.59
CA ILE A 370 2.04 16.25 7.80
C ILE A 370 1.21 15.23 8.60
N ASP A 371 1.52 15.05 9.88
CA ASP A 371 0.74 14.18 10.78
C ASP A 371 -0.71 14.64 10.89
N ASP A 372 -0.94 15.94 11.09
CA ASP A 372 -2.28 16.52 11.15
C ASP A 372 -3.01 16.38 9.81
N PHE A 373 -2.33 16.60 8.68
CA PHE A 373 -2.91 16.38 7.35
C PHE A 373 -3.34 14.94 7.15
N VAL A 374 -2.47 13.98 7.50
CA VAL A 374 -2.77 12.56 7.41
C VAL A 374 -3.91 12.18 8.35
N PHE A 375 -3.91 12.68 9.59
CA PHE A 375 -4.97 12.44 10.56
C PHE A 375 -6.32 12.95 10.05
N MET A 376 -6.35 14.17 9.50
CA MET A 376 -7.54 14.73 8.86
C MET A 376 -7.98 13.85 7.68
N ALA A 377 -7.07 13.54 6.75
CA ALA A 377 -7.38 12.71 5.58
C ALA A 377 -7.93 11.32 5.97
N GLY A 378 -7.33 10.68 6.98
CA GLY A 378 -7.79 9.41 7.55
C GLY A 378 -9.16 9.52 8.24
N GLY A 379 -9.40 10.57 9.02
CA GLY A 379 -10.70 10.85 9.62
C GLY A 379 -11.79 11.11 8.57
N TYR A 380 -11.43 11.78 7.47
CA TYR A 380 -12.32 11.98 6.32
C TYR A 380 -12.61 10.68 5.57
N ALA A 381 -11.65 9.77 5.48
CA ALA A 381 -11.86 8.45 4.88
C ALA A 381 -12.85 7.58 5.67
N ILE A 382 -12.74 7.60 7.00
CA ILE A 382 -13.63 6.87 7.91
C ILE A 382 -15.06 7.44 7.84
N SER A 383 -15.22 8.77 7.85
CA SER A 383 -16.54 9.41 7.79
C SER A 383 -17.24 9.27 6.42
N CYS A 384 -16.49 9.13 5.33
CA CYS A 384 -17.04 8.92 3.98
C CYS A 384 -17.31 7.43 3.64
N GLY A 385 -17.17 6.50 4.60
CA GLY A 385 -17.45 5.07 4.38
C GLY A 385 -16.44 4.36 3.48
N ALA A 386 -15.20 4.86 3.40
CA ALA A 386 -14.13 4.28 2.57
C ALA A 386 -13.25 3.24 3.30
N ALA A 387 -13.52 2.97 4.59
CA ALA A 387 -12.83 1.95 5.37
C ALA A 387 -13.30 0.53 5.02
#